data_AF-A0A150WN71-F1
#
_entry.id   AF-A0A150WN71-F1
#
_cell.length_a   1.000
_cell.length_b   1.000
_cell.length_c   1.000
_cell.angle_alpha   90.00
_cell.angle_beta   90.00
_cell.angle_gamma   90.00
#
_symmetry.space_group_name_H-M   'P 1'
#
loop_
_entity.id
_entity.type
_entity.pdbx_description
1 polymer ?
#
loop_
_entity_poly.entity_id
_entity_poly.type
_entity_poly.pdbx_seq_one_letter_code
_entity_poly.pdbx_strand_id
1 'polypeptide(L)'
;MKFILWLIFGLLLGPSVLAIKSPEWFNGASQAAGGIFLFLAGWEMRFLNLYPDRKFYLLAFVGSFVVPAVTGWVVFQNFFMAMAMGISALPITIQLLKEKGLYATSLARRSITLASLCDIGAWLALVWLLPAESVGAWVLSHWIVLAFFVGLLLGRIIEWPTQKSFLIHAQTWILAPLFFLGLGWKIDLWRLFDLKSFLTVFILAVATKSVGSYVFSRWAGANHKDSWNLAAILNARGAMEILAANFAYDAGLISGPLFSALVLLGILTAVMAVPLVRK
;
A
#
# COMPACT_ATOMS: atom_id res chain seq x y z
N MET A 1 -9.16 -4.08 9.50
CA MET A 1 -8.72 -5.38 8.92
C MET A 1 -9.70 -6.07 7.96
N LYS A 2 -10.99 -5.68 7.89
CA LYS A 2 -12.00 -6.36 7.06
C LYS A 2 -11.61 -6.50 5.58
N PHE A 3 -10.80 -5.58 5.05
CA PHE A 3 -10.33 -5.58 3.66
C PHE A 3 -9.45 -6.79 3.31
N ILE A 4 -8.60 -7.23 4.24
CA ILE A 4 -7.71 -8.39 4.01
C ILE A 4 -8.54 -9.68 3.91
N LEU A 5 -9.64 -9.77 4.67
CA LEU A 5 -10.54 -10.94 4.59
C LEU A 5 -11.17 -11.06 3.21
N TRP A 6 -11.58 -9.95 2.59
CA TRP A 6 -12.11 -9.94 1.23
C TRP A 6 -11.05 -10.35 0.21
N LEU A 7 -9.81 -9.91 0.39
CA LEU A 7 -8.67 -10.32 -0.44
C LEU A 7 -8.41 -11.83 -0.34
N ILE A 8 -8.34 -12.37 0.88
CA ILE A 8 -8.17 -13.81 1.13
C ILE A 8 -9.34 -14.60 0.53
N PHE A 9 -10.57 -14.11 0.70
CA PHE A 9 -11.74 -14.77 0.10
C PHE A 9 -11.67 -14.79 -1.43
N GLY A 10 -11.23 -13.69 -2.05
CA GLY A 10 -10.91 -13.65 -3.48
C GLY A 10 -9.89 -14.71 -3.88
N LEU A 11 -8.77 -14.81 -3.14
CA LEU A 11 -7.73 -15.84 -3.39
C LEU A 11 -8.29 -17.26 -3.32
N LEU A 12 -9.18 -17.54 -2.36
CA LEU A 12 -9.81 -18.85 -2.23
C LEU A 12 -10.73 -19.17 -3.43
N LEU A 13 -11.51 -18.20 -3.91
CA LEU A 13 -12.39 -18.38 -5.08
C LEU A 13 -11.60 -18.51 -6.39
N GLY A 14 -10.44 -17.86 -6.45
CA GLY A 14 -9.56 -17.80 -7.62
C GLY A 14 -8.85 -19.12 -7.97
N PRO A 15 -7.96 -19.07 -8.98
CA PRO A 15 -7.23 -20.25 -9.47
C PRO A 15 -6.33 -20.89 -8.41
N SER A 16 -5.99 -20.15 -7.35
CA SER A 16 -5.16 -20.66 -6.25
C SER A 16 -5.78 -21.87 -5.53
N VAL A 17 -7.11 -21.94 -5.39
CA VAL A 17 -7.77 -22.98 -4.58
C VAL A 17 -8.99 -23.57 -5.28
N LEU A 18 -10.04 -22.78 -5.52
CA LEU A 18 -11.32 -23.30 -6.06
C LEU A 18 -11.42 -23.22 -7.59
N ALA A 19 -10.58 -22.41 -8.24
CA ALA A 19 -10.56 -22.19 -9.69
C ALA A 19 -11.93 -21.83 -10.29
N ILE A 20 -12.76 -21.12 -9.53
CA ILE A 20 -14.07 -20.65 -9.99
C ILE A 20 -13.83 -19.52 -10.98
N LYS A 21 -14.43 -19.59 -12.17
CA LYS A 21 -14.36 -18.48 -13.14
C LYS A 21 -15.16 -17.29 -12.61
N SER A 22 -14.53 -16.13 -12.50
CA SER A 22 -15.23 -14.89 -12.15
C SER A 22 -16.20 -14.51 -13.27
N PRO A 23 -17.41 -14.02 -12.96
CA PRO A 23 -18.32 -13.47 -13.96
C PRO A 23 -17.67 -12.31 -14.74
N GLU A 24 -17.99 -12.14 -16.03
CA GLU A 24 -17.38 -11.10 -16.87
C GLU A 24 -17.60 -9.68 -16.33
N TRP A 25 -18.84 -9.39 -15.88
CA TRP A 25 -19.21 -8.10 -15.30
C TRP A 25 -18.44 -7.77 -14.02
N PHE A 26 -17.99 -8.79 -13.28
CA PHE A 26 -17.37 -8.62 -11.98
C PHE A 26 -16.02 -7.90 -12.08
N ASN A 27 -15.28 -8.13 -13.17
CA ASN A 27 -14.00 -7.47 -13.40
C ASN A 27 -14.14 -5.96 -13.56
N GLY A 28 -15.13 -5.50 -14.34
CA GLY A 28 -15.42 -4.08 -14.51
C GLY A 28 -15.90 -3.44 -13.21
N ALA A 29 -16.82 -4.11 -12.51
CA ALA A 29 -17.36 -3.63 -11.23
C ALA A 29 -16.27 -3.52 -10.14
N SER A 30 -15.38 -4.51 -10.04
CA SER A 30 -14.29 -4.53 -9.07
C SER A 30 -13.28 -3.40 -9.31
N GLN A 31 -12.92 -3.14 -10.57
CA GLN A 31 -12.04 -2.01 -10.93
C GLN A 31 -12.71 -0.67 -10.64
N ALA A 32 -13.98 -0.50 -11.03
CA ALA A 32 -14.76 0.70 -10.75
C ALA A 32 -14.83 0.98 -9.23
N ALA A 33 -15.13 -0.05 -8.46
CA ALA A 33 -15.14 0.00 -7.00
C ALA A 33 -13.76 0.39 -6.43
N GLY A 34 -12.68 -0.17 -6.98
CA GLY A 34 -11.31 0.17 -6.60
C GLY A 34 -10.93 1.63 -6.83
N GLY A 35 -11.26 2.16 -8.01
CA GLY A 35 -11.00 3.56 -8.33
C GLY A 35 -11.78 4.52 -7.43
N ILE A 36 -13.07 4.27 -7.21
CA ILE A 36 -13.88 5.09 -6.29
C ILE A 36 -13.38 4.95 -4.85
N PHE A 37 -13.04 3.74 -4.42
CA PHE A 37 -12.49 3.46 -3.09
C PHE A 37 -11.23 4.28 -2.82
N LEU A 38 -10.29 4.26 -3.77
CA LEU A 38 -9.02 4.98 -3.68
C LEU A 38 -9.20 6.49 -3.83
N PHE A 39 -10.09 6.95 -4.69
CA PHE A 39 -10.44 8.37 -4.79
C PHE A 39 -11.00 8.91 -3.48
N LEU A 40 -11.95 8.21 -2.86
CA LEU A 40 -12.50 8.58 -1.55
C LEU A 40 -11.42 8.54 -0.47
N ALA A 41 -10.51 7.55 -0.51
CA ALA A 41 -9.38 7.48 0.42
C ALA A 41 -8.43 8.67 0.24
N GLY A 42 -8.15 9.10 -0.99
CA GLY A 42 -7.34 10.28 -1.29
C GLY A 42 -8.02 11.58 -0.87
N TRP A 43 -9.32 11.73 -1.14
CA TRP A 43 -10.08 12.94 -0.78
C TRP A 43 -10.33 13.05 0.73
N GLU A 44 -10.43 11.95 1.48
CA GLU A 44 -10.49 11.99 2.94
C GLU A 44 -9.20 12.59 3.55
N MET A 45 -8.11 12.62 2.80
CA MET A 45 -6.85 13.16 3.27
C MET A 45 -6.88 14.66 3.39
N ARG A 46 -6.72 15.12 4.62
CA ARG A 46 -6.18 16.45 4.88
C ARG A 46 -4.67 16.35 4.92
N PHE A 47 -4.00 16.81 3.86
CA PHE A 47 -2.56 17.00 3.91
C PHE A 47 -2.18 18.25 4.70
N LEU A 48 -1.03 18.12 5.35
CA LEU A 48 -0.69 18.84 6.54
C LEU A 48 0.54 19.68 6.24
N ASN A 49 0.56 20.89 6.77
CA ASN A 49 1.70 21.78 6.70
C ASN A 49 2.97 21.03 7.13
N LEU A 50 3.82 20.64 6.16
CA LEU A 50 5.03 19.83 6.38
C LEU A 50 6.17 20.65 6.99
N TYR A 51 6.09 21.96 6.82
CA TYR A 51 7.15 22.90 7.12
C TYR A 51 7.62 22.85 8.60
N PRO A 52 6.74 22.76 9.61
CA PRO A 52 7.14 22.73 11.02
C PRO A 52 7.99 21.49 11.38
N ASP A 53 7.70 20.33 10.79
CA ASP A 53 8.34 19.04 11.12
C ASP A 53 9.26 18.55 9.97
N ARG A 54 9.73 19.42 9.07
CA ARG A 54 10.44 19.02 7.83
C ARG A 54 11.62 18.07 8.07
N LYS A 55 12.42 18.31 9.12
CA LYS A 55 13.56 17.46 9.48
C LYS A 55 13.11 16.06 9.85
N PHE A 56 11.98 15.96 10.56
CA PHE A 56 11.42 14.68 10.94
C PHE A 56 10.97 13.88 9.71
N TYR A 57 10.22 14.52 8.81
CA TYR A 57 9.72 13.84 7.62
C TYR A 57 10.86 13.40 6.69
N LEU A 58 11.90 14.23 6.50
CA LEU A 58 13.05 13.87 5.67
C LEU A 58 13.78 12.64 6.21
N LEU A 59 14.14 12.65 7.50
CA LEU A 59 14.85 11.52 8.12
C LEU A 59 13.98 10.26 8.12
N ALA A 60 12.73 10.36 8.57
CA ALA A 60 11.84 9.21 8.62
C ALA A 60 11.57 8.63 7.24
N PHE A 61 11.45 9.46 6.19
CA PHE A 61 11.33 9.01 4.80
C PHE A 61 12.57 8.23 4.33
N VAL A 62 13.78 8.66 4.68
CA VAL A 62 15.00 7.88 4.38
C VAL A 62 14.92 6.49 5.01
N GLY A 63 14.53 6.41 6.28
CA GLY A 63 14.39 5.12 6.98
C GLY A 63 13.26 4.24 6.44
N SER A 64 12.10 4.82 6.10
CA SER A 64 10.90 4.05 5.71
C SER A 64 10.81 3.74 4.23
N PHE A 65 11.51 4.49 3.37
CA PHE A 65 11.46 4.37 1.92
C PHE A 65 12.83 4.06 1.31
N VAL A 66 13.82 4.92 1.53
CA VAL A 66 15.12 4.85 0.84
C VAL A 66 15.90 3.61 1.27
N VAL A 67 15.98 3.32 2.57
CA VAL A 67 16.72 2.14 3.09
C VAL A 67 16.14 0.82 2.55
N PRO A 68 14.83 0.56 2.62
CA PRO A 68 14.23 -0.60 1.96
C PRO A 68 14.45 -0.62 0.44
N ALA A 69 14.35 0.53 -0.22
CA ALA A 69 14.50 0.60 -1.67
C ALA A 69 15.92 0.27 -2.14
N VAL A 70 16.94 0.83 -1.48
CA VAL A 70 18.35 0.48 -1.73
C VAL A 70 18.58 -1.01 -1.49
N THR A 71 18.00 -1.57 -0.43
CA THR A 71 18.12 -3.02 -0.16
C THR A 71 17.50 -3.83 -1.30
N GLY A 72 16.33 -3.43 -1.79
CA GLY A 72 15.67 -4.10 -2.92
C GLY A 72 16.47 -4.03 -4.20
N TRP A 73 17.08 -2.88 -4.48
CA TRP A 73 17.99 -2.73 -5.62
C TRP A 73 19.21 -3.65 -5.49
N VAL A 74 19.90 -3.63 -4.35
CA VAL A 74 21.14 -4.39 -4.14
C VAL A 74 20.89 -5.90 -4.20
N VAL A 75 19.79 -6.38 -3.61
CA VAL A 75 19.53 -7.83 -3.50
C VAL A 75 18.90 -8.39 -4.76
N PHE A 76 17.93 -7.70 -5.36
CA PHE A 76 17.18 -8.21 -6.51
C PHE A 76 17.69 -7.70 -7.85
N GLN A 77 18.59 -6.71 -7.86
CA GLN A 77 19.10 -6.05 -9.08
C GLN A 77 17.98 -5.59 -10.01
N ASN A 78 16.85 -5.18 -9.41
CA ASN A 78 15.61 -4.87 -10.11
C ASN A 78 15.00 -3.60 -9.51
N PHE A 79 14.74 -2.61 -10.37
CA PHE A 79 14.22 -1.32 -9.92
C PHE A 79 12.80 -1.41 -9.37
N PHE A 80 11.95 -2.26 -9.95
CA PHE A 80 10.60 -2.46 -9.43
C PHE A 80 10.67 -3.03 -8.02
N MET A 81 11.53 -4.02 -7.77
CA MET A 81 11.73 -4.57 -6.42
C MET A 81 12.28 -3.52 -5.45
N ALA A 82 13.16 -2.63 -5.91
CA ALA A 82 13.60 -1.48 -5.11
C ALA A 82 12.39 -0.63 -4.67
N MET A 83 11.54 -0.21 -5.61
CA MET A 83 10.37 0.62 -5.26
C MET A 83 9.36 -0.16 -4.41
N ALA A 84 9.06 -1.41 -4.75
CA ALA A 84 8.14 -2.27 -4.02
C ALA A 84 8.55 -2.47 -2.55
N MET A 85 9.86 -2.56 -2.27
CA MET A 85 10.34 -2.61 -0.88
C MET A 85 10.09 -1.31 -0.11
N GLY A 86 9.99 -0.17 -0.80
CA GLY A 86 9.70 1.14 -0.23
C GLY A 86 8.20 1.47 -0.11
N ILE A 87 7.29 0.81 -0.83
CA ILE A 87 5.84 1.08 -0.80
C ILE A 87 5.22 0.78 0.58
N SER A 88 4.22 1.55 0.99
CA SER A 88 3.43 1.35 2.21
C SER A 88 1.94 1.36 1.87
N ALA A 89 1.09 0.67 2.63
CA ALA A 89 -0.34 0.66 2.34
C ALA A 89 -1.09 1.70 3.15
N LEU A 90 -1.18 2.90 2.60
CA LEU A 90 -1.90 3.99 3.22
C LEU A 90 -3.36 3.66 3.61
N PRO A 91 -4.20 2.99 2.79
CA PRO A 91 -5.59 2.73 3.17
C PRO A 91 -5.69 1.84 4.41
N ILE A 92 -4.72 0.92 4.55
CA ILE A 92 -4.61 0.04 5.70
C ILE A 92 -4.12 0.81 6.92
N THR A 93 -3.14 1.70 6.76
CA THR A 93 -2.69 2.61 7.82
C THR A 93 -3.83 3.43 8.41
N ILE A 94 -4.64 4.09 7.56
CA ILE A 94 -5.79 4.90 8.01
C ILE A 94 -6.77 4.04 8.81
N GLN A 95 -7.13 2.88 8.27
CA GLN A 95 -8.09 1.99 8.91
C GLN A 95 -7.56 1.45 10.24
N LEU A 96 -6.28 1.06 10.29
CA LEU A 96 -5.61 0.60 11.51
C LEU A 96 -5.64 1.70 12.58
N LEU A 97 -5.33 2.94 12.22
CA LEU A 97 -5.35 4.09 13.14
C LEU A 97 -6.77 4.37 13.66
N LYS A 98 -7.80 4.25 12.81
CA LYS A 98 -9.20 4.37 13.21
C LYS A 98 -9.60 3.24 14.18
N GLU A 99 -9.28 1.99 13.85
CA GLU A 99 -9.56 0.81 14.69
C GLU A 99 -8.86 0.88 16.05
N LYS A 100 -7.65 1.44 16.11
CA LYS A 100 -6.90 1.66 17.35
C LYS A 100 -7.28 2.95 18.07
N GLY A 101 -8.20 3.76 17.55
CA GLY A 101 -8.57 5.05 18.16
C GLY A 101 -7.43 6.07 18.18
N LEU A 102 -6.41 5.90 17.33
CA LEU A 102 -5.24 6.77 17.24
C LEU A 102 -5.37 7.80 16.11
N TYR A 103 -6.44 7.78 15.32
CA TYR A 103 -6.60 8.63 14.12
C TYR A 103 -6.50 10.14 14.40
N ALA A 104 -6.88 10.59 15.60
CA ALA A 104 -6.81 12.00 16.01
C ALA A 104 -5.45 12.42 16.61
N THR A 105 -4.44 11.55 16.59
CA THR A 105 -3.13 11.80 17.23
C THR A 105 -2.09 12.36 16.26
N SER A 106 -1.01 12.94 16.81
CA SER A 106 0.17 13.35 16.03
C SER A 106 0.86 12.16 15.34
N LEU A 107 0.79 10.96 15.93
CA LEU A 107 1.28 9.72 15.32
C LEU A 107 0.51 9.38 14.04
N ALA A 108 -0.82 9.48 14.05
CA ALA A 108 -1.64 9.29 12.84
C ALA A 108 -1.28 10.30 11.77
N ARG A 109 -1.19 11.58 12.14
CA ARG A 109 -0.78 12.67 11.25
C ARG A 109 0.57 12.37 10.57
N ARG A 110 1.57 11.97 11.34
CA ARG A 110 2.93 11.68 10.85
C ARG A 110 2.98 10.42 9.97
N SER A 111 2.35 9.33 10.41
CA SER A 111 2.34 8.06 9.67
C SER A 111 1.59 8.14 8.34
N ILE A 112 0.41 8.77 8.31
CA ILE A 112 -0.35 8.97 7.06
C ILE A 112 0.46 9.81 6.07
N THR A 113 1.08 10.88 6.56
CA THR A 113 1.95 11.74 5.73
C THR A 113 3.13 10.95 5.15
N LEU A 114 3.84 10.19 5.99
CA LEU A 114 4.98 9.39 5.55
C LEU A 114 4.58 8.29 4.56
N ALA A 115 3.47 7.58 4.81
CA ALA A 115 2.95 6.58 3.89
C ALA A 115 2.60 7.20 2.53
N SER A 116 1.99 8.39 2.54
CA SER A 116 1.69 9.12 1.30
C SER A 116 2.94 9.54 0.54
N LEU A 117 3.98 10.01 1.25
CA LEU A 117 5.26 10.35 0.64
C LEU A 117 5.93 9.12 0.03
N CYS A 118 5.88 7.97 0.71
CA CYS A 118 6.40 6.70 0.19
C CYS A 118 5.68 6.31 -1.09
N ASP A 119 4.35 6.40 -1.12
CA ASP A 119 3.55 6.07 -2.30
C ASP A 119 3.82 7.03 -3.45
N ILE A 120 3.76 8.35 -3.21
CA ILE A 120 4.09 9.37 -4.23
C ILE A 120 5.50 9.13 -4.78
N GLY A 121 6.48 8.92 -3.90
CA GLY A 121 7.87 8.67 -4.28
C GLY A 121 8.03 7.41 -5.13
N ALA A 122 7.40 6.31 -4.71
CA ALA A 122 7.42 5.05 -5.46
C ALA A 122 6.79 5.20 -6.84
N TRP A 123 5.58 5.76 -6.91
CA TRP A 123 4.83 5.89 -8.17
C TRP A 123 5.53 6.83 -9.14
N LEU A 124 6.07 7.96 -8.66
CA LEU A 124 6.88 8.85 -9.50
C LEU A 124 8.15 8.14 -9.98
N ALA A 125 8.83 7.38 -9.13
CA ALA A 125 10.02 6.63 -9.52
C ALA A 125 9.69 5.53 -10.54
N LEU A 126 8.58 4.82 -10.38
CA LEU A 126 8.13 3.76 -11.30
C LEU A 126 7.80 4.31 -12.70
N VAL A 127 7.32 5.56 -12.81
CA VAL A 127 7.12 6.21 -14.12
C VAL A 127 8.43 6.25 -14.93
N TRP A 128 9.58 6.41 -14.28
CA TRP A 128 10.88 6.44 -14.95
C TRP A 128 11.33 5.08 -15.50
N LEU A 129 10.71 3.97 -15.09
CA LEU A 129 11.04 2.66 -15.66
C LEU A 129 10.46 2.44 -17.06
N LEU A 130 9.51 3.27 -17.46
CA LEU A 130 8.74 3.04 -18.66
C LEU A 130 9.31 3.86 -19.82
N PRO A 131 9.36 3.31 -21.03
CA PRO A 131 9.61 4.09 -22.24
C PRO A 131 8.66 5.28 -22.30
N ALA A 132 9.14 6.46 -22.70
CA ALA A 132 8.34 7.70 -22.70
C ALA A 132 7.03 7.57 -23.48
N GLU A 133 7.05 6.80 -24.57
CA GLU A 133 5.90 6.45 -25.42
C GLU A 133 4.85 5.56 -24.72
N SER A 134 5.24 4.84 -23.68
CA SER A 134 4.36 3.96 -22.89
C SER A 134 3.80 4.62 -21.63
N VAL A 135 4.32 5.79 -21.23
CA VAL A 135 3.90 6.47 -19.99
C VAL A 135 2.42 6.82 -20.01
N GLY A 136 1.90 7.35 -21.12
CA GLY A 136 0.47 7.69 -21.23
C GLY A 136 -0.45 6.48 -21.11
N ALA A 137 -0.13 5.39 -21.83
CA ALA A 137 -0.87 4.13 -21.74
C ALA A 137 -0.75 3.48 -20.35
N TRP A 138 0.41 3.63 -19.70
CA TRP A 138 0.60 3.17 -18.33
C TRP A 138 -0.22 3.95 -17.32
N VAL A 139 -0.17 5.28 -17.39
CA VAL A 139 -0.98 6.17 -16.54
C VAL A 139 -2.47 5.82 -16.67
N LEU A 140 -2.95 5.62 -17.91
CA LEU A 140 -4.36 5.27 -18.18
C LEU A 140 -4.72 3.83 -17.77
N SER A 141 -3.81 2.86 -17.92
CA SER A 141 -4.04 1.48 -17.44
C SER A 141 -4.08 1.40 -15.91
N HIS A 142 -3.52 2.39 -15.21
CA HIS A 142 -3.53 2.49 -13.75
C HIS A 142 -4.45 3.61 -13.25
N TRP A 143 -5.58 3.81 -13.93
CA TRP A 143 -6.56 4.84 -13.56
C TRP A 143 -7.03 4.71 -12.10
N ILE A 144 -7.01 3.52 -11.51
CA ILE A 144 -7.31 3.26 -10.10
C ILE A 144 -6.35 4.03 -9.17
N VAL A 145 -5.05 4.01 -9.50
CA VAL A 145 -4.01 4.76 -8.78
C VAL A 145 -4.13 6.26 -9.04
N LEU A 146 -4.46 6.65 -10.27
CA LEU A 146 -4.75 8.06 -10.56
C LEU A 146 -5.92 8.60 -9.75
N ALA A 147 -6.97 7.79 -9.58
CA ALA A 147 -8.16 8.17 -8.81
C ALA A 147 -7.77 8.57 -7.37
N PHE A 148 -6.82 7.88 -6.75
CA PHE A 148 -6.23 8.27 -5.47
C PHE A 148 -5.63 9.68 -5.51
N PHE A 149 -4.76 9.96 -6.49
CA PHE A 149 -4.10 11.28 -6.60
C PHE A 149 -5.08 12.40 -6.94
N VAL A 150 -6.08 12.14 -7.78
CA VAL A 150 -7.15 13.10 -8.07
C VAL A 150 -7.94 13.40 -6.79
N GLY A 151 -8.29 12.37 -6.01
CA GLY A 151 -8.93 12.55 -4.70
C GLY A 151 -8.08 13.40 -3.75
N LEU A 152 -6.78 13.10 -3.68
CA LEU A 152 -5.81 13.85 -2.88
C LEU A 152 -5.74 15.33 -3.26
N LEU A 153 -5.73 15.64 -4.55
CA LEU A 153 -5.75 17.02 -5.04
C LEU A 153 -7.08 17.71 -4.73
N LEU A 154 -8.20 16.99 -4.91
CA LEU A 154 -9.53 17.51 -4.60
C LEU A 154 -9.68 17.86 -3.13
N GLY A 155 -9.16 17.02 -2.22
CA GLY A 155 -9.19 17.27 -0.78
C GLY A 155 -8.43 18.50 -0.32
N ARG A 156 -7.60 19.11 -1.17
CA ARG A 156 -6.98 20.42 -0.90
C ARG A 156 -7.90 21.59 -1.20
N ILE A 157 -8.83 21.42 -2.13
CA ILE A 157 -9.71 22.48 -2.62
C ILE A 157 -11.08 22.37 -1.95
N ILE A 158 -11.58 21.15 -1.80
CA ILE A 158 -12.91 20.84 -1.28
C ILE A 158 -12.75 20.04 0.00
N GLU A 159 -13.22 20.60 1.11
CA GLU A 159 -13.22 19.89 2.38
C GLU A 159 -14.08 18.62 2.31
N TRP A 160 -13.65 17.61 3.06
CA TRP A 160 -14.40 16.37 3.20
C TRP A 160 -15.80 16.65 3.76
N PRO A 161 -16.88 16.12 3.13
CA PRO A 161 -18.26 16.48 3.49
C PRO A 161 -18.60 16.26 4.98
N THR A 162 -19.44 17.13 5.54
CA THR A 162 -19.94 16.99 6.92
C THR A 162 -20.82 15.75 7.09
N GLN A 163 -21.68 15.44 6.11
CA GLN A 163 -22.50 14.22 6.05
C GLN A 163 -21.76 13.03 5.39
N LYS A 164 -20.57 12.71 5.91
CA LYS A 164 -19.68 11.66 5.36
C LYS A 164 -20.05 10.22 5.70
N SER A 165 -21.04 10.00 6.57
CA SER A 165 -21.39 8.65 7.04
C SER A 165 -21.70 7.74 5.86
N PHE A 166 -22.54 8.18 4.91
CA PHE A 166 -22.88 7.42 3.72
C PHE A 166 -21.64 7.02 2.91
N LEU A 167 -20.72 7.96 2.65
CA LEU A 167 -19.49 7.71 1.89
C LEU A 167 -18.59 6.67 2.58
N ILE A 168 -18.40 6.79 3.89
CA ILE A 168 -17.58 5.85 4.68
C ILE A 168 -18.22 4.46 4.71
N HIS A 169 -19.55 4.38 4.85
CA HIS A 169 -20.26 3.11 4.85
C HIS A 169 -20.18 2.44 3.48
N ALA A 170 -20.44 3.18 2.40
CA ALA A 170 -20.30 2.67 1.03
C ALA A 170 -18.87 2.20 0.73
N GLN A 171 -17.87 2.99 1.13
CA GLN A 171 -16.46 2.64 0.98
C GLN A 171 -16.11 1.33 1.70
N THR A 172 -16.62 1.15 2.93
CA THR A 172 -16.28 0.00 3.78
C THR A 172 -17.05 -1.28 3.41
N TRP A 173 -18.33 -1.16 3.05
CA TRP A 173 -19.24 -2.30 2.89
C TRP A 173 -19.57 -2.66 1.44
N ILE A 174 -19.28 -1.78 0.46
CA ILE A 174 -19.54 -2.05 -0.96
C ILE A 174 -18.23 -2.00 -1.73
N LEU A 175 -17.54 -0.85 -1.70
CA LEU A 175 -16.39 -0.61 -2.58
C LEU A 175 -15.20 -1.50 -2.22
N ALA A 176 -14.81 -1.53 -0.93
CA ALA A 176 -13.68 -2.33 -0.50
C ALA A 176 -13.91 -3.85 -0.72
N PRO A 177 -15.06 -4.46 -0.34
CA PRO A 177 -15.30 -5.86 -0.64
C PRO A 177 -15.18 -6.20 -2.12
N LEU A 178 -15.83 -5.43 -3.01
CA LEU A 178 -15.77 -5.66 -4.46
C LEU A 178 -14.34 -5.54 -5.01
N PHE A 179 -13.61 -4.53 -4.57
CA PHE A 179 -12.24 -4.27 -5.03
C PHE A 179 -11.27 -5.36 -4.55
N PHE A 180 -11.18 -5.60 -3.24
CA PHE A 180 -10.21 -6.54 -2.68
C PHE A 180 -10.51 -7.99 -3.07
N LEU A 181 -11.80 -8.36 -3.17
CA LEU A 181 -12.19 -9.70 -3.64
C LEU A 181 -11.74 -9.91 -5.10
N GLY A 182 -12.02 -8.95 -6.00
CA GLY A 182 -11.58 -9.09 -7.39
C GLY A 182 -10.08 -9.02 -7.59
N LEU A 183 -9.37 -8.27 -6.75
CA LEU A 183 -7.91 -8.28 -6.74
C LEU A 183 -7.38 -9.67 -6.36
N GLY A 184 -7.95 -10.32 -5.34
CA GLY A 184 -7.55 -11.67 -4.92
C GLY A 184 -7.93 -12.76 -5.92
N TRP A 185 -9.10 -12.65 -6.56
CA TRP A 185 -9.63 -13.68 -7.48
C TRP A 185 -8.68 -14.00 -8.63
N LYS A 186 -7.94 -13.02 -9.14
CA LYS A 186 -7.09 -13.20 -10.32
C LYS A 186 -5.75 -13.87 -10.02
N ILE A 187 -5.36 -13.98 -8.75
CA ILE A 187 -4.02 -14.39 -8.36
C ILE A 187 -3.97 -15.91 -8.22
N ASP A 188 -2.99 -16.53 -8.88
CA ASP A 188 -2.63 -17.95 -8.74
C ASP A 188 -1.41 -18.09 -7.82
N LEU A 189 -1.63 -18.01 -6.51
CA LEU A 189 -0.56 -18.12 -5.52
C LEU A 189 0.09 -19.49 -5.53
N TRP A 190 -0.69 -20.58 -5.67
CA TRP A 190 -0.16 -21.93 -5.54
C TRP A 190 0.88 -22.23 -6.62
N ARG A 191 0.58 -21.85 -7.87
CA ARG A 191 1.50 -22.04 -8.99
C ARG A 191 2.73 -21.13 -8.92
N LEU A 192 2.55 -19.92 -8.41
CA LEU A 192 3.58 -18.89 -8.41
C LEU A 192 4.44 -18.88 -7.14
N PHE A 193 4.09 -19.68 -6.13
CA PHE A 193 4.77 -19.67 -4.84
C PHE A 193 6.15 -20.34 -4.91
N ASP A 194 7.15 -19.64 -4.39
CA ASP A 194 8.47 -20.19 -4.09
C ASP A 194 8.88 -19.75 -2.69
N LEU A 195 9.19 -20.73 -1.83
CA LEU A 195 9.47 -20.48 -0.41
C LEU A 195 10.71 -19.60 -0.24
N LYS A 196 11.75 -19.79 -1.06
CA LYS A 196 12.99 -19.03 -0.96
C LYS A 196 12.76 -17.55 -1.30
N SER A 197 12.07 -17.28 -2.40
CA SER A 197 11.72 -15.92 -2.83
C SER A 197 10.84 -15.23 -1.79
N PHE A 198 9.83 -15.93 -1.27
CA PHE A 198 8.97 -15.42 -0.21
C PHE A 198 9.74 -15.05 1.05
N LEU A 199 10.55 -15.96 1.61
CA LEU A 199 11.31 -15.70 2.84
C LEU A 199 12.32 -14.56 2.66
N THR A 200 12.99 -14.51 1.50
CA THR A 200 13.97 -13.46 1.20
C THR A 200 13.30 -12.09 1.16
N VAL A 201 12.23 -11.96 0.37
CA VAL A 201 11.44 -10.73 0.28
C VAL A 201 10.87 -10.36 1.65
N PHE A 202 10.27 -11.31 2.36
CA PHE A 202 9.61 -11.06 3.64
C PHE A 202 10.56 -10.57 4.72
N ILE A 203 11.66 -11.28 4.94
CA ILE A 203 12.63 -10.94 5.98
C ILE A 203 13.27 -9.58 5.68
N LEU A 204 13.74 -9.37 4.44
CA LEU A 204 14.39 -8.12 4.07
C LEU A 204 13.41 -6.94 4.14
N ALA A 205 12.19 -7.10 3.62
CA ALA A 205 11.16 -6.08 3.64
C ALA A 205 10.82 -5.66 5.08
N VAL A 206 10.52 -6.63 5.94
CA VAL A 206 10.12 -6.36 7.32
C VAL A 206 11.28 -5.79 8.13
N ALA A 207 12.47 -6.38 8.02
CA ALA A 207 13.64 -5.94 8.78
C ALA A 207 14.07 -4.52 8.39
N THR A 208 14.30 -4.27 7.10
CA THR A 208 14.78 -2.95 6.65
C THR A 208 13.77 -1.85 6.91
N LYS A 209 12.49 -2.13 6.69
CA LYS A 209 11.44 -1.13 6.88
C LYS A 209 11.15 -0.86 8.34
N SER A 210 11.12 -1.90 9.19
CA SER A 210 10.88 -1.72 10.62
C SER A 210 12.07 -1.07 11.30
N VAL A 211 13.29 -1.56 11.05
CA VAL A 211 14.52 -1.03 11.64
C VAL A 211 14.79 0.38 11.12
N GLY A 212 14.71 0.59 9.81
CA GLY A 212 14.91 1.91 9.18
C GLY A 212 13.92 2.94 9.71
N SER A 213 12.63 2.62 9.71
CA SER A 213 11.60 3.53 10.25
C SER A 213 11.83 3.85 11.73
N TYR A 214 12.17 2.84 12.54
CA TYR A 214 12.43 3.04 13.97
C TYR A 214 13.68 3.91 14.21
N VAL A 215 14.82 3.55 13.64
CA VAL A 215 16.10 4.24 13.86
C VAL A 215 16.02 5.69 13.40
N PHE A 216 15.50 5.95 12.20
CA PHE A 216 15.45 7.30 11.66
C PHE A 216 14.36 8.16 12.32
N SER A 217 13.23 7.60 12.75
CA SER A 217 12.26 8.36 13.55
C SER A 217 12.79 8.68 14.95
N ARG A 218 13.59 7.80 15.56
CA ARG A 218 14.31 8.11 16.82
C ARG A 218 15.33 9.23 16.61
N TRP A 219 16.12 9.17 15.55
CA TRP A 219 17.09 10.20 15.21
C TRP A 219 16.41 11.55 14.93
N ALA A 220 15.21 11.51 14.36
CA ALA A 220 14.35 12.66 14.16
C ALA A 220 13.68 13.21 15.43
N GLY A 221 13.93 12.61 16.61
CA GLY A 221 13.44 13.08 17.90
C GLY A 221 12.12 12.48 18.38
N ALA A 222 11.52 11.50 17.68
CA ALA A 222 10.36 10.78 18.21
C ALA A 222 10.77 9.88 19.38
N ASN A 223 9.92 9.70 20.39
CA ASN A 223 10.21 8.79 21.50
C ASN A 223 10.17 7.30 21.05
N HIS A 224 10.57 6.39 21.94
CA HIS A 224 10.60 4.94 21.64
C HIS A 224 9.25 4.36 21.26
N LYS A 225 8.18 4.75 21.95
CA LYS A 225 6.81 4.25 21.70
C LYS A 225 6.32 4.69 20.32
N ASP A 226 6.48 5.97 20.00
CA ASP A 226 6.08 6.54 18.71
C ASP A 226 6.91 5.98 17.57
N SER A 227 8.21 5.78 17.77
CA SER A 227 9.10 5.20 16.74
C SER A 227 8.76 3.74 16.45
N TRP A 228 8.42 2.97 17.50
CA TRP A 228 7.95 1.58 17.34
C TRP A 228 6.60 1.54 16.63
N ASN A 229 5.66 2.38 17.05
CA ASN A 229 4.35 2.47 16.42
C ASN A 229 4.45 2.91 14.95
N LEU A 230 5.31 3.89 14.63
CA LEU A 230 5.59 4.32 13.25
C LEU A 230 6.14 3.17 12.43
N ALA A 231 7.14 2.44 12.94
CA ALA A 231 7.69 1.27 12.26
C ALA A 231 6.63 0.20 11.99
N ALA A 232 5.80 -0.14 13.00
CA ALA A 232 4.72 -1.10 12.86
C ALA A 232 3.66 -0.65 11.84
N ILE A 233 3.29 0.64 11.86
CA ILE A 233 2.28 1.20 10.95
C ILE A 233 2.80 1.28 9.51
N LEU A 234 4.02 1.77 9.30
CA LEU A 234 4.59 1.95 7.97
C LEU A 234 5.01 0.62 7.33
N ASN A 235 5.27 -0.41 8.13
CA ASN A 235 5.51 -1.76 7.64
C ASN A 235 4.25 -2.41 7.04
N ALA A 236 3.04 -1.93 7.39
CA ALA A 236 1.81 -2.44 6.80
C ALA A 236 1.81 -2.16 5.29
N ARG A 237 1.80 -3.22 4.49
CA ARG A 237 1.61 -3.14 3.04
C ARG A 237 0.27 -3.75 2.64
N GLY A 238 -0.07 -3.78 1.36
CA GLY A 238 -1.45 -4.08 0.96
C GLY A 238 -1.79 -3.67 -0.47
N ALA A 239 -3.04 -3.26 -0.71
CA ALA A 239 -3.61 -3.11 -2.06
C ALA A 239 -2.73 -2.35 -3.05
N MET A 240 -2.13 -1.22 -2.65
CA MET A 240 -1.31 -0.40 -3.55
C MET A 240 -0.08 -1.15 -4.04
N GLU A 241 0.60 -1.89 -3.15
CA GLU A 241 1.74 -2.74 -3.51
C GLU A 241 1.29 -3.90 -4.40
N ILE A 242 0.19 -4.57 -4.02
CA ILE A 242 -0.28 -5.74 -4.77
C ILE A 242 -0.71 -5.34 -6.19
N LEU A 243 -1.36 -4.19 -6.34
CA LEU A 243 -1.75 -3.65 -7.64
C LEU A 243 -0.52 -3.34 -8.49
N ALA A 244 0.50 -2.68 -7.92
CA ALA A 244 1.77 -2.42 -8.61
C ALA A 244 2.49 -3.73 -9.00
N ALA A 245 2.48 -4.73 -8.11
CA ALA A 245 3.11 -6.02 -8.33
C ALA A 245 2.42 -6.83 -9.43
N ASN A 246 1.08 -6.80 -9.48
CA ASN A 246 0.32 -7.46 -10.55
C ASN A 246 0.69 -6.88 -11.91
N PHE A 247 0.76 -5.55 -12.01
CA PHE A 247 1.23 -4.91 -13.23
C PHE A 247 2.65 -5.32 -13.59
N ALA A 248 3.59 -5.25 -12.64
CA ALA A 248 4.98 -5.60 -12.90
C ALA A 248 5.11 -7.05 -13.36
N TYR A 249 4.27 -7.94 -12.86
CA TYR A 249 4.21 -9.33 -13.30
C TYR A 249 3.65 -9.45 -14.73
N ASP A 250 2.52 -8.80 -15.03
CA ASP A 250 1.90 -8.79 -16.37
C ASP A 250 2.82 -8.16 -17.42
N ALA A 251 3.60 -7.15 -17.04
CA ALA A 251 4.60 -6.48 -17.88
C ALA A 251 5.94 -7.23 -17.97
N GLY A 252 6.10 -8.36 -17.27
CA GLY A 252 7.35 -9.14 -17.24
C GLY A 252 8.52 -8.48 -16.49
N LEU A 253 8.26 -7.43 -15.71
CA LEU A 253 9.26 -6.73 -14.90
C LEU A 253 9.67 -7.52 -13.64
N ILE A 254 8.80 -8.42 -13.15
CA ILE A 254 9.10 -9.34 -12.06
C ILE A 254 8.65 -10.75 -12.40
N SER A 255 9.33 -11.74 -11.82
CA SER A 255 8.96 -13.15 -11.95
C SER A 255 7.75 -13.51 -11.09
N GLY A 256 7.07 -14.60 -11.44
CA GLY A 256 5.96 -15.17 -10.66
C GLY A 256 6.29 -15.37 -9.16
N PRO A 257 7.44 -15.96 -8.82
CA PRO A 257 7.93 -16.07 -7.44
C PRO A 257 8.03 -14.75 -6.67
N LEU A 258 8.49 -13.67 -7.31
CA LEU A 258 8.59 -12.36 -6.66
C LEU A 258 7.21 -11.71 -6.52
N PHE A 259 6.35 -11.87 -7.52
CA PHE A 259 4.97 -11.41 -7.45
C PHE A 259 4.21 -12.07 -6.29
N SER A 260 4.22 -13.40 -6.19
CA SER A 260 3.56 -14.13 -5.10
C SER A 260 4.16 -13.76 -3.74
N ALA A 261 5.47 -13.55 -3.65
CA ALA A 261 6.13 -13.07 -2.45
C ALA A 261 5.62 -11.70 -1.98
N LEU A 262 5.47 -10.73 -2.91
CA LEU A 262 4.93 -9.39 -2.60
C LEU A 262 3.45 -9.45 -2.19
N VAL A 263 2.64 -10.31 -2.82
CA VAL A 263 1.24 -10.52 -2.43
C VAL A 263 1.15 -11.03 -0.99
N LEU A 264 1.91 -12.08 -0.66
CA LEU A 264 1.94 -12.66 0.68
C LEU A 264 2.49 -11.69 1.72
N LEU A 265 3.53 -10.93 1.36
CA LEU A 265 4.08 -9.87 2.21
C LEU A 265 3.01 -8.83 2.55
N GLY A 266 2.24 -8.37 1.56
CA GLY A 266 1.13 -7.43 1.75
C GLY A 266 0.08 -7.94 2.72
N ILE A 267 -0.33 -9.20 2.58
CA ILE A 267 -1.31 -9.83 3.47
C ILE A 267 -0.77 -9.96 4.89
N LEU A 268 0.42 -10.54 5.04
CA LEU A 268 1.00 -10.87 6.34
C LEU A 268 1.37 -9.60 7.13
N THR A 269 2.01 -8.62 6.50
CA THR A 269 2.40 -7.39 7.19
C THR A 269 1.20 -6.57 7.64
N ALA A 270 0.12 -6.54 6.85
CA ALA A 270 -1.12 -5.88 7.22
C ALA A 270 -1.79 -6.54 8.44
N VAL A 271 -1.74 -7.88 8.52
CA VAL A 271 -2.23 -8.61 9.71
C VAL A 271 -1.33 -8.35 10.92
N MET A 272 -0.01 -8.40 10.75
CA MET A 272 0.98 -8.19 11.82
C MET A 272 0.92 -6.78 12.41
N ALA A 273 0.61 -5.75 11.61
CA ALA A 273 0.59 -4.37 12.09
C ALA A 273 -0.39 -4.16 13.25
N VAL A 274 -1.49 -4.93 13.31
CA VAL A 274 -2.56 -4.73 14.29
C VAL A 274 -2.12 -5.06 15.73
N PRO A 275 -1.56 -6.24 16.06
CA PRO A 275 -1.04 -6.50 17.40
C PRO A 275 0.22 -5.68 17.73
N LEU A 276 1.00 -5.25 16.73
CA LEU A 276 2.26 -4.53 16.97
C LEU A 276 2.07 -3.06 17.40
N VAL A 277 0.98 -2.41 16.96
CA VAL A 277 0.67 -1.03 17.35
C VAL A 277 0.11 -0.98 18.77
N ARG A 278 0.82 -0.26 19.64
CA ARG A 278 0.52 -0.08 21.07
C ARG A 278 -0.20 1.25 21.29
N LYS A 279 -1.33 1.23 22.02
CA LYS A 279 -2.03 2.43 22.46
C LYS A 279 -1.20 3.21 23.47
#